data_AF-A0A4R0IYZ3-F1
#
_entry.id   AF-A0A4R0IYZ3-F1
#
_cell.length_a   1.000
_cell.length_b   1.000
_cell.length_c   1.000
_cell.angle_alpha   90.00
_cell.angle_beta   90.00
_cell.angle_gamma   90.00
#
_symmetry.space_group_name_H-M   'P 1'
#
loop_
_entity.id
_entity.type
_entity.pdbx_description
1 polymer ?
#
loop_
_entity_poly.entity_id
_entity_poly.type
_entity_poly.pdbx_seq_one_letter_code
_entity_poly.pdbx_strand_id
1 'polypeptide(L)' 'MDAYREVQRLYAEAMMSAASGDELVAELGETVQRIGDLLPQTAPGERASVLLMNSSLAERLARLPKETR' A
#
# COMPACT_ATOMS: atom_id res chain seq x y z
N MET A 1 -14.71 -11.00 -0.56
CA MET A 1 -14.52 -9.86 0.36
C MET A 1 -14.78 -8.60 -0.42
N ASP A 2 -15.28 -7.55 0.23
CA ASP A 2 -15.40 -6.22 -0.37
C ASP A 2 -13.99 -5.67 -0.66
N ALA A 3 -13.77 -5.14 -1.87
CA ALA A 3 -12.48 -4.62 -2.32
C ALA A 3 -12.00 -3.49 -1.41
N TYR A 4 -12.90 -2.64 -0.92
CA TYR A 4 -12.52 -1.57 0.00
C TYR A 4 -12.03 -2.11 1.34
N ARG A 5 -12.72 -3.09 1.92
CA ARG A 5 -12.28 -3.78 3.15
C ARG A 5 -10.93 -4.46 2.97
N GLU A 6 -10.68 -5.07 1.83
CA GLU A 6 -9.37 -5.68 1.54
C GLU A 6 -8.25 -4.63 1.44
N VAL A 7 -8.50 -3.48 0.82
CA VAL A 7 -7.56 -2.36 0.82
C VAL A 7 -7.27 -1.89 2.25
N GLN A 8 -8.28 -1.77 3.11
CA GLN A 8 -8.08 -1.37 4.51
C GLN A 8 -7.21 -2.38 5.27
N ARG A 9 -7.41 -3.68 5.04
CA ARG A 9 -6.59 -4.74 5.65
C ARG A 9 -5.14 -4.63 5.19
N LEU A 10 -4.91 -4.56 3.88
CA LEU A 10 -3.57 -4.43 3.28
C LEU A 10 -2.84 -3.18 3.78
N TYR A 11 -3.55 -2.05 3.83
CA TYR A 11 -3.01 -0.80 4.35
C TYR A 11 -2.59 -0.92 5.83
N ALA A 12 -3.45 -1.51 6.66
CA ALA A 12 -3.15 -1.71 8.08
C ALA A 12 -1.95 -2.63 8.28
N GLU A 13 -1.86 -3.73 7.54
CA GLU A 13 -0.73 -4.67 7.59
C GLU A 13 0.59 -3.97 7.25
N ALA A 14 0.64 -3.25 6.12
CA ALA A 14 1.82 -2.49 5.72
C ALA A 14 2.23 -1.42 6.75
N MET A 15 1.25 -0.75 7.38
CA MET A 15 1.52 0.26 8.41
C MET A 15 2.03 -0.33 9.73
N MET A 16 1.65 -1.57 10.05
CA MET A 16 2.06 -2.27 11.27
C MET A 16 3.25 -3.21 11.07
N SER A 17 3.78 -3.33 9.84
CA SER A 17 4.89 -4.21 9.53
C SER A 17 6.13 -3.92 10.40
N ALA A 18 6.73 -4.99 10.89
CA ALA A 18 8.01 -4.98 11.60
C ALA A 18 9.21 -5.15 10.67
N ALA A 19 8.98 -5.31 9.35
CA ALA A 19 10.04 -5.45 8.36
C ALA A 19 10.92 -4.19 8.29
N SER A 20 12.15 -4.35 7.83
CA SER A 20 13.11 -3.25 7.67
C SER A 20 14.00 -3.43 6.44
N GLY A 21 14.67 -2.36 6.00
CA GLY A 21 15.54 -2.39 4.83
C GLY A 21 14.83 -2.88 3.56
N ASP A 22 15.49 -3.75 2.81
CA ASP A 22 15.00 -4.33 1.56
C ASP A 22 13.68 -5.12 1.72
N GLU A 23 13.46 -5.75 2.87
CA GLU A 23 12.21 -6.48 3.15
C GLU A 23 11.01 -5.52 3.20
N LEU A 24 11.18 -4.39 3.89
CA LEU A 24 10.14 -3.37 3.97
C LEU A 24 9.89 -2.72 2.60
N VAL A 25 10.94 -2.51 1.79
CA VAL A 25 10.82 -2.01 0.42
C VAL A 25 9.97 -2.96 -0.43
N ALA A 26 10.26 -4.27 -0.37
CA ALA A 26 9.53 -5.28 -1.11
C ALA A 26 8.06 -5.36 -0.67
N GLU A 27 7.81 -5.39 0.64
CA GLU A 27 6.46 -5.48 1.21
C GLU A 27 5.59 -4.26 0.84
N LEU A 28 6.13 -3.05 0.98
CA LEU A 28 5.42 -1.82 0.60
C LEU A 28 5.16 -1.77 -0.90
N GLY A 29 6.14 -2.19 -1.72
CA GLY A 29 6.00 -2.26 -3.18
C GLY A 29 4.89 -3.22 -3.61
N GLU A 30 4.86 -4.43 -3.05
CA GLU A 30 3.78 -5.40 -3.31
C GLU A 30 2.42 -4.85 -2.87
N THR A 31 2.36 -4.26 -1.69
CA THR A 31 1.11 -3.70 -1.15
C THR A 31 0.56 -2.58 -2.03
N VAL A 32 1.42 -1.68 -2.50
CA VAL A 32 1.03 -0.59 -3.41
C VAL A 32 0.44 -1.13 -4.72
N GLN A 33 1.07 -2.15 -5.29
CA GLN A 33 0.57 -2.80 -6.50
C GLN A 33 -0.80 -3.45 -6.25
N ARG A 34 -0.93 -4.24 -5.18
CA ARG A 34 -2.18 -4.94 -4.85
C ARG A 34 -3.35 -3.99 -4.59
N ILE A 35 -3.10 -2.88 -3.89
CA ILE A 35 -4.13 -1.84 -3.69
C ILE A 35 -4.50 -1.19 -5.03
N GLY A 36 -3.53 -0.96 -5.92
CA GLY A 36 -3.77 -0.47 -7.28
C GLY A 36 -4.68 -1.39 -8.09
N ASP A 37 -4.47 -2.70 -8.01
CA ASP A 37 -5.28 -3.71 -8.72
C ASP A 37 -6.71 -3.83 -8.18
N LEU A 38 -6.94 -3.44 -6.91
CA LEU A 38 -8.25 -3.42 -6.28
C LEU A 38 -9.05 -2.15 -6.60
N LEU A 39 -8.40 -1.04 -6.99
CA LEU A 39 -9.05 0.25 -7.24
C LEU A 39 -10.21 0.19 -8.25
N PRO A 40 -10.12 -0.53 -9.40
CA PRO A 40 -11.24 -0.66 -10.34
C PRO A 40 -12.45 -1.37 -9.73
N GLN A 41 -12.21 -2.26 -8.76
CA GLN A 41 -13.20 -3.09 -8.08
C GLN A 41 -13.87 -2.37 -6.90
N THR A 42 -13.26 -1.28 -6.40
CA THR A 42 -13.82 -0.43 -5.34
C THR A 42 -14.99 0.42 -5.84
N ALA A 43 -16.00 0.60 -4.98
CA ALA A 43 -17.15 1.44 -5.27
C ALA A 43 -16.72 2.91 -5.55
N PRO A 44 -17.38 3.63 -6.48
CA PRO A 44 -16.96 4.97 -6.87
C PRO A 44 -16.77 5.96 -5.70
N GLY A 45 -17.63 5.87 -4.67
CA GLY A 45 -17.56 6.73 -3.48
C GLY A 45 -16.35 6.48 -2.56
N GLU A 46 -15.68 5.33 -2.70
CA GLU A 46 -14.58 4.91 -1.84
C GLU A 46 -13.22 4.99 -2.55
N ARG A 47 -13.21 5.14 -3.88
CA ARG A 47 -11.99 5.19 -4.69
C ARG A 47 -11.02 6.29 -4.26
N ALA A 48 -11.53 7.44 -3.83
CA ALA A 48 -10.69 8.52 -3.31
C ALA A 48 -9.92 8.07 -2.05
N SER A 49 -10.59 7.38 -1.13
CA SER A 49 -9.96 6.83 0.08
C SER A 49 -8.92 5.76 -0.26
N VAL A 50 -9.20 4.89 -1.22
CA VAL A 50 -8.23 3.88 -1.73
C VAL A 50 -7.00 4.55 -2.33
N LEU A 51 -7.19 5.57 -3.17
CA LEU A 51 -6.09 6.33 -3.76
C LEU A 51 -5.23 7.03 -2.71
N LEU A 52 -5.86 7.60 -1.66
CA LEU A 52 -5.15 8.24 -0.56
C LEU A 52 -4.31 7.23 0.23
N MET A 53 -4.88 6.06 0.58
CA MET A 53 -4.15 4.98 1.25
C MET A 53 -2.98 4.47 0.39
N ASN A 54 -3.21 4.30 -0.92
CA ASN A 54 -2.14 3.82 -1.80
C ASN A 54 -1.01 4.85 -1.94
N SER A 55 -1.38 6.13 -2.06
CA SER A 55 -0.40 7.23 -2.20
C SER A 55 0.45 7.40 -0.95
N SER A 56 -0.10 7.23 0.25
CA SER A 56 0.69 7.33 1.49
C SER A 56 1.69 6.18 1.64
N LEU A 57 1.34 4.96 1.19
CA LEU A 57 2.29 3.85 1.14
C LEU A 57 3.39 4.07 0.09
N ALA A 58 3.04 4.56 -1.10
CA ALA A 58 4.00 4.90 -2.14
C ALA A 58 4.96 6.02 -1.70
N GLU A 59 4.45 7.01 -0.97
CA GLU A 59 5.28 8.07 -0.37
C GLU A 59 6.23 7.49 0.70
N ARG A 60 5.73 6.62 1.57
CA ARG A 60 6.56 5.93 2.57
C ARG A 60 7.69 5.15 1.90
N LEU A 61 7.38 4.39 0.84
CA LEU A 61 8.34 3.64 0.04
C LEU A 61 9.40 4.56 -0.59
N ALA A 62 8.98 5.70 -1.17
CA ALA A 62 9.89 6.66 -1.79
C ALA A 62 10.84 7.35 -0.79
N ARG A 63 10.46 7.44 0.48
CA ARG A 63 11.28 8.00 1.56
C ARG A 63 12.26 7.00 2.16
N LEU A 64 12.14 5.70 1.86
CA LEU A 64 13.11 4.72 2.33
C LEU A 64 14.47 4.97 1.66
N PRO A 65 15.57 4.90 2.43
CA PRO A 65 16.90 5.04 1.86
C PRO A 65 17.09 3.93 0.81
N LYS A 66 17.40 4.32 -0.42
CA LYS A 66 17.93 3.38 -1.40
C LYS A 66 19.31 3.01 -0.88
N GLU A 67 19.50 1.77 -0.42
CA GLU A 67 20.84 1.31 -0.08
C GLU A 67 21.73 1.57 -1.29
N THR A 68 22.69 2.48 -1.11
CA THR A 68 23.64 2.84 -2.15
C THR A 68 24.64 1.69 -2.18
N ARG A 69 24.42 0.72 -3.07
CA ARG A 69 25.40 -0.33 -3.35
C ARG A 69 26.64 0.27 -4.01
#